data_AF-A0A4Y8C5P6-F1
#
_entry.id   AF-A0A4Y8C5P6-F1
#
_cell.length_a   1.000
_cell.length_b   1.000
_cell.length_c   1.000
_cell.angle_alpha   90.00
_cell.angle_beta   90.00
_cell.angle_gamma   90.00
#
_symmetry.space_group_name_H-M   'P 1'
#
loop_
_entity.id
_entity.type
_entity.pdbx_description
1 polymer ?
#
loop_
_entity_poly.entity_id
_entity_poly.type
_entity_poly.pdbx_seq_one_letter_code
_entity_poly.pdbx_strand_id
1 'polypeptide(L)'
;QGAKIGNFAIEKFYKEHFSKALDEYLENEEILDLRAGFYDKFYTPKKKFYTYKFVKNGKVISHFAKAYRGILLSISAKNQVKNNKELLANLPSNL
;
A
#
# COMPACT_ATOMS: atom_id res chain seq x y z
N GLN A 1 -16.76 -1.41 -2.97
CA GLN A 1 -16.01 -1.38 -1.70
C GLN A 1 -16.82 -0.58 -0.69
N GLY A 2 -16.88 -0.99 0.59
CA GLY A 2 -17.54 -0.20 1.64
C GLY A 2 -19.04 -0.43 1.86
N ALA A 3 -19.60 -1.53 1.35
CA ALA A 3 -20.95 -1.96 1.75
C ALA A 3 -20.94 -2.30 3.25
N LYS A 4 -21.93 -1.80 3.99
CA LYS A 4 -22.10 -2.10 5.41
C LYS A 4 -22.91 -3.39 5.57
N ILE A 5 -22.54 -4.20 6.55
CA ILE A 5 -23.36 -5.34 7.00
C ILE A 5 -24.24 -4.82 8.14
N GLY A 6 -25.41 -4.28 7.81
CA GLY A 6 -26.26 -3.58 8.78
C GLY A 6 -25.49 -2.45 9.49
N ASN A 7 -25.45 -2.49 10.82
CA ASN A 7 -24.72 -1.52 11.66
C ASN A 7 -23.25 -1.91 11.92
N PHE A 8 -22.78 -3.04 11.39
CA PHE A 8 -21.42 -3.53 11.63
C PHE A 8 -20.39 -2.68 10.90
N ALA A 9 -19.53 -2.01 11.68
CA ALA A 9 -18.43 -1.20 11.18
C ALA A 9 -17.19 -2.07 10.98
N ILE A 10 -17.14 -2.78 9.85
CA ILE A 10 -16.07 -3.72 9.52
C ILE A 10 -14.67 -3.09 9.62
N GLU A 11 -14.51 -1.83 9.22
CA GLU A 11 -13.23 -1.13 9.37
C GLU A 11 -12.74 -1.04 10.81
N LYS A 12 -13.64 -0.77 11.77
CA LYS A 12 -13.28 -0.61 13.18
C LYS A 12 -12.87 -1.97 13.75
N PHE A 13 -13.64 -3.01 13.44
CA PHE A 13 -13.35 -4.37 13.88
C PHE A 13 -11.96 -4.82 13.43
N TYR A 14 -11.62 -4.66 12.14
CA TYR A 14 -10.30 -5.05 11.65
C TYR A 14 -9.18 -4.21 12.29
N LYS A 15 -9.40 -2.90 12.42
CA LYS A 15 -8.41 -2.00 13.01
C LYS A 15 -8.14 -2.32 14.47
N GLU A 16 -9.17 -2.68 15.23
CA GLU A 16 -9.04 -3.02 16.65
C GLU A 16 -8.36 -4.37 16.86
N HIS A 17 -8.78 -5.41 16.13
CA HIS A 17 -8.37 -6.78 16.44
C HIS A 17 -7.15 -7.27 15.67
N PHE A 18 -6.81 -6.68 14.52
CA PHE A 18 -5.74 -7.19 13.65
C PHE A 18 -4.51 -6.27 13.57
N SER A 19 -4.62 -5.00 13.99
CA SER A 19 -3.48 -4.08 13.91
C SER A 19 -2.25 -4.57 14.67
N LYS A 20 -2.44 -5.17 15.86
CA LYS A 20 -1.32 -5.71 16.64
C LYS A 20 -0.59 -6.83 15.90
N ALA A 21 -1.33 -7.80 15.36
CA ALA A 21 -0.75 -8.91 14.60
C ALA A 21 -0.03 -8.43 13.33
N LEU A 22 -0.57 -7.42 12.63
CA LEU A 22 0.09 -6.82 11.48
C LEU A 22 1.35 -6.05 11.86
N ASP A 23 1.33 -5.32 12.97
CA ASP A 23 2.50 -4.60 13.49
C ASP A 23 3.63 -5.59 13.84
N GLU A 24 3.30 -6.70 14.50
CA GLU A 24 4.26 -7.79 14.83
C GLU A 24 4.79 -8.46 13.56
N TYR A 25 3.92 -8.78 12.60
CA TYR A 25 4.31 -9.40 11.34
C TYR A 25 5.26 -8.52 10.51
N LEU A 26 5.09 -7.20 10.56
CA LEU A 26 5.88 -6.24 9.77
C LEU A 26 7.04 -5.61 10.56
N GLU A 27 7.28 -6.04 11.79
CA GLU A 27 8.22 -5.41 12.73
C GLU A 27 9.62 -5.26 12.12
N ASN A 28 10.11 -6.31 11.45
CA ASN A 28 11.45 -6.36 10.88
C ASN A 28 11.49 -6.08 9.36
N GLU A 29 10.35 -5.73 8.77
CA GLU A 29 10.21 -5.57 7.31
C GLU A 29 10.19 -4.12 6.88
N GLU A 30 10.70 -3.81 5.68
CA GLU A 30 10.46 -2.51 5.07
C GLU A 30 9.08 -2.48 4.42
N ILE A 31 8.22 -1.54 4.85
CA ILE A 31 6.84 -1.51 4.37
C ILE A 31 6.72 -0.68 3.11
N LEU A 32 6.25 -1.32 2.04
CA LEU A 32 5.75 -0.68 0.83
C LEU A 32 4.21 -0.75 0.80
N ASP A 33 3.54 0.36 1.10
CA ASP A 33 2.08 0.44 1.10
C ASP A 33 1.52 0.79 -0.30
N LEU A 34 1.02 -0.25 -0.97
CA LEU A 34 0.36 -0.18 -2.27
C LEU A 34 -1.17 -0.17 -2.16
N ARG A 35 -1.74 -0.05 -0.96
CA ARG A 35 -3.19 -0.05 -0.78
C ARG A 35 -3.79 1.28 -1.24
N ALA A 36 -5.08 1.26 -1.55
CA ALA A 36 -5.84 2.50 -1.68
C ALA A 36 -6.09 3.10 -0.29
N GLY A 37 -6.13 4.44 -0.19
CA GLY A 37 -6.38 5.12 1.09
C GLY A 37 -7.72 4.76 1.76
N PHE A 38 -8.65 4.18 1.00
CA PHE A 38 -9.84 3.52 1.57
C PHE A 38 -9.50 2.47 2.64
N TYR A 39 -8.31 1.85 2.60
CA TYR A 39 -7.90 0.82 3.54
C TYR A 39 -7.21 1.37 4.81
N ASP A 40 -6.96 2.67 4.90
CA ASP A 40 -6.34 3.32 6.07
C ASP A 40 -7.22 3.20 7.32
N LYS A 41 -8.54 3.10 7.12
CA LYS A 41 -9.52 2.86 8.20
C LYS A 41 -9.46 1.44 8.78
N PHE A 42 -8.80 0.49 8.09
CA PHE A 42 -8.64 -0.90 8.56
C PHE A 42 -7.28 -1.14 9.21
N TYR A 43 -6.22 -0.48 8.72
CA TYR A 43 -4.87 -0.59 9.29
C TYR A 43 -4.01 0.58 8.85
N THR A 44 -3.31 1.20 9.81
CA THR A 44 -2.35 2.28 9.58
C THR A 44 -1.00 1.83 10.16
N PRO A 45 0.04 1.61 9.32
CA PRO A 45 1.35 1.22 9.82
C PRO A 45 1.89 2.25 10.82
N LYS A 46 2.42 1.78 11.96
CA LYS A 46 3.02 2.66 12.98
C LYS A 46 4.47 3.05 12.68
N LYS A 47 5.20 2.17 11.98
CA LYS A 47 6.58 2.40 11.55
C LYS A 47 6.64 3.13 10.23
N LYS A 48 7.84 3.61 9.86
CA LYS A 48 8.10 4.23 8.56
C LYS A 48 7.71 3.28 7.43
N PHE A 49 6.98 3.81 6.45
CA PHE A 49 6.56 3.08 5.25
C PHE A 49 6.74 3.97 4.02
N TYR A 50 6.80 3.33 2.85
CA TYR A 50 6.85 3.96 1.55
C TYR A 50 5.49 3.86 0.87
N THR A 51 5.07 4.91 0.19
CA THR A 51 3.90 4.88 -0.69
C THR A 51 4.15 5.74 -1.91
N TYR A 52 3.44 5.45 -3.00
CA TYR A 52 3.63 6.13 -4.28
C TYR A 52 2.39 6.95 -4.64
N LYS A 53 2.63 8.22 -4.97
CA LYS A 53 1.65 9.12 -5.58
C LYS A 53 1.99 9.27 -7.05
N PHE A 54 1.00 9.10 -7.90
CA PHE A 54 1.17 9.21 -9.35
C PHE A 54 0.80 10.62 -9.77
N VAL A 55 1.71 11.30 -10.45
CA VAL A 55 1.59 12.71 -10.82
C VAL A 55 1.64 12.84 -12.33
N LYS A 56 0.70 13.60 -12.90
CA LYS A 56 0.69 14.00 -14.30
C LYS A 56 0.52 15.51 -14.36
N ASN A 57 1.44 16.21 -15.03
CA ASN A 57 1.45 17.68 -15.16
C ASN A 57 1.33 18.40 -13.80
N GLY A 58 2.09 17.95 -12.80
CA GLY A 58 2.08 18.52 -11.44
C GLY A 58 0.84 18.19 -10.59
N LYS A 59 -0.14 17.45 -11.12
CA LYS A 59 -1.35 17.05 -10.39
C LYS A 59 -1.36 15.56 -10.09
N VAL A 60 -1.80 15.19 -8.89
CA VAL A 60 -1.98 13.78 -8.51
C VAL A 60 -3.15 13.19 -9.31
N ILE A 61 -2.92 12.05 -9.96
CA ILE A 61 -3.92 11.31 -10.73
C ILE A 61 -4.31 10.02 -10.01
N SER A 62 -5.58 9.89 -9.63
CA SER A 62 -6.09 8.73 -8.89
C SER A 62 -6.65 7.63 -9.81
N HIS A 63 -7.15 7.99 -11.00
CA HIS A 63 -7.83 7.07 -11.92
C HIS A 63 -6.95 5.87 -12.32
N PHE A 64 -5.65 6.11 -12.55
CA PHE A 64 -4.69 5.08 -12.93
C PHE A 64 -3.88 4.53 -11.75
N ALA A 65 -4.08 5.05 -10.53
CA ALA A 65 -3.24 4.70 -9.38
C ALA A 65 -3.26 3.20 -9.07
N LYS A 66 -4.41 2.54 -9.27
CA LYS A 66 -4.53 1.09 -9.07
C LYS A 66 -3.67 0.30 -10.07
N ALA A 67 -3.65 0.71 -11.34
CA ALA A 67 -2.83 0.07 -12.36
C ALA A 67 -1.34 0.23 -12.05
N TYR A 68 -0.90 1.44 -11.72
CA TYR A 68 0.50 1.69 -11.39
C TYR A 68 0.97 0.97 -10.12
N ARG A 69 0.14 0.90 -9.07
CA ARG A 69 0.42 0.06 -7.89
C ARG A 69 0.61 -1.41 -8.26
N GLY A 70 -0.21 -1.93 -9.19
CA GLY A 70 -0.05 -3.28 -9.72
C GLY A 70 1.26 -3.46 -10.50
N ILE A 71 1.67 -2.47 -11.28
CA ILE A 71 2.96 -2.48 -11.98
C ILE A 71 4.12 -2.51 -10.98
N LEU A 72 4.12 -1.63 -9.96
CA LEU A 72 5.13 -1.63 -8.91
C LEU A 72 5.21 -2.99 -8.19
N LEU A 73 4.06 -3.58 -7.83
CA LEU A 73 4.02 -4.91 -7.22
C LEU A 73 4.62 -5.98 -8.14
N SER A 74 4.27 -5.95 -9.44
CA SER A 74 4.82 -6.90 -10.41
C SER A 74 6.33 -6.75 -10.57
N ILE A 75 6.86 -5.52 -10.57
CA ILE A 75 8.30 -5.26 -10.66
C ILE A 75 9.00 -5.79 -9.41
N SER A 76 8.47 -5.48 -8.22
CA SER A 76 9.02 -5.96 -6.95
C SER A 76 9.08 -7.49 -6.90
N ALA A 77 8.00 -8.16 -7.28
CA ALA A 77 7.91 -9.62 -7.24
C ALA A 77 8.87 -10.28 -8.25
N LYS A 78 8.90 -9.80 -9.50
CA LYS A 78 9.76 -10.38 -10.55
C LYS A 78 11.24 -10.22 -10.27
N ASN A 79 11.64 -9.08 -9.70
CA ASN A 79 13.05 -8.78 -9.40
C ASN A 79 13.44 -9.17 -7.97
N GLN A 80 12.55 -9.81 -7.21
CA GLN A 80 12.77 -10.21 -5.81
C GLN A 80 13.30 -9.07 -4.91
N VAL A 81 12.82 -7.85 -5.17
CA VAL A 81 13.23 -6.63 -4.49
C VAL A 81 13.07 -6.77 -2.97
N LYS A 82 14.10 -6.36 -2.22
CA LYS A 82 14.12 -6.45 -0.75
C LYS A 82 13.78 -5.14 -0.04
N ASN A 83 13.90 -4.01 -0.74
CA ASN A 83 13.66 -2.69 -0.19
C ASN A 83 13.32 -1.68 -1.30
N ASN A 84 12.84 -0.51 -0.92
CA ASN A 84 12.37 0.54 -1.79
C ASN A 84 13.51 1.13 -2.64
N LYS A 85 14.75 1.11 -2.14
CA LYS A 85 15.92 1.52 -2.93
C LYS A 85 16.12 0.60 -4.13
N GLU A 86 16.05 -0.71 -3.92
CA GLU A 86 16.11 -1.70 -5.00
C GLU A 86 14.91 -1.60 -5.94
N LEU A 87 13.70 -1.31 -5.45
CA LEU A 87 12.54 -1.07 -6.31
C LEU A 87 12.81 0.06 -7.29
N LEU A 88 13.28 1.21 -6.78
CA LEU A 88 13.59 2.39 -7.59
C LEU A 88 14.67 2.10 -8.63
N ALA A 89 15.67 1.29 -8.29
CA ALA A 89 16.73 0.88 -9.23
C ALA A 89 16.24 -0.06 -10.35
N ASN A 90 15.12 -0.76 -10.15
CA ASN A 90 14.52 -1.69 -11.11
C ASN A 90 13.33 -1.09 -11.87
N LEU A 91 13.02 0.19 -11.71
CA LEU A 91 11.96 0.84 -12.48
C LEU A 91 12.37 1.00 -13.95
N PRO A 92 11.48 0.69 -14.90
CA PRO A 92 11.78 0.92 -16.30
C PRO A 92 11.78 2.43 -16.60
N SER A 93 12.62 2.84 -17.55
CA SER A 93 12.82 4.26 -17.91
C SER A 93 11.57 4.95 -18.49
N ASN A 94 10.56 4.18 -18.89
CA ASN A 94 9.33 4.64 -19.53
C ASN A 94 8.08 4.57 -18.65
N LEU A 95 8.25 4.37 -17.33
CA LEU A 95 7.13 4.38 -16.38
C LEU A 95 6.69 5.82 -16.04
#